data_AF-A0A1I3XEP8-F1
#
_entry.id   AF-A0A1I3XEP8-F1
#
_cell.length_a   1.000
_cell.length_b   1.000
_cell.length_c   1.000
_cell.angle_alpha   90.00
_cell.angle_beta   90.00
_cell.angle_gamma   90.00
#
_symmetry.space_group_name_H-M   'P 1'
#
loop_
_entity.id
_entity.type
_entity.pdbx_description
1 polymer ?
#
loop_
_entity_poly.entity_id
_entity_poly.type
_entity_poly.pdbx_seq_one_letter_code
_entity_poly.pdbx_strand_id
1 'polypeptide(L)' 'MGQPAFGLENRKPIDLLASAAGAETVQDHLTMLEYGIYM' A
#
# COMPACT_ATOMS: atom_id res chain seq x y z
N MET A 1 4.22 0.21 -10.48
CA MET A 1 3.65 -0.71 -9.46
C MET A 1 4.63 -1.80 -9.03
N GLY A 2 5.90 -1.49 -8.76
CA GLY A 2 6.90 -2.49 -8.34
C GLY A 2 7.95 -1.97 -7.37
N GLN A 3 7.74 -0.74 -6.89
CA GLN A 3 8.63 -0.05 -5.97
C GLN A 3 8.10 -0.27 -4.55
N PRO A 4 8.97 -0.51 -3.57
CA PRO A 4 8.56 -0.55 -2.17
C PRO A 4 7.96 0.81 -1.78
N ALA A 5 6.84 0.78 -1.04
CA ALA A 5 6.20 2.00 -0.55
C ALA A 5 6.46 2.15 0.95
N PHE A 6 6.87 3.34 1.37
CA PHE A 6 7.14 3.63 2.78
C PHE A 6 5.93 3.33 3.68
N GLY A 7 4.74 3.75 3.25
CA GLY A 7 3.46 3.48 3.93
C GLY A 7 2.98 2.03 3.87
N LEU A 8 3.73 1.12 3.24
CA LEU A 8 3.50 -0.32 3.22
C LEU A 8 4.65 -1.09 3.87
N GLU A 9 5.29 -0.50 4.87
CA GLU A 9 6.45 -1.07 5.57
C GLU A 9 7.63 -1.38 4.62
N ASN A 10 7.79 -0.57 3.56
CA ASN A 10 8.73 -0.81 2.46
C ASN A 10 8.51 -2.15 1.72
N ARG A 11 7.31 -2.72 1.78
CA ARG A 11 6.92 -3.85 0.92
C ARG A 11 6.40 -3.35 -0.41
N LYS A 12 6.54 -4.18 -1.45
CA LYS A 12 5.99 -3.85 -2.76
C LYS A 12 4.47 -4.11 -2.72
N PRO A 13 3.65 -3.18 -3.21
CA PRO A 13 2.19 -3.37 -3.25
C PRO A 13 1.80 -4.67 -3.94
N ILE A 14 2.47 -5.04 -5.03
CA ILE A 14 2.17 -6.25 -5.81
C ILE A 14 2.37 -7.55 -5.01
N ASP A 15 3.33 -7.56 -4.07
CA ASP A 15 3.57 -8.74 -3.23
C ASP A 15 2.46 -8.89 -2.17
N LEU A 16 1.84 -7.79 -1.76
CA LEU A 16 0.74 -7.77 -0.78
C LEU A 16 -0.59 -8.24 -1.37
N LEU A 17 -0.80 -8.05 -2.68
CA LEU A 17 -2.00 -8.50 -3.39
C LEU A 17 -2.14 -10.03 -3.44
N ALA A 18 -1.12 -10.78 -3.01
CA ALA A 18 -1.19 -12.24 -2.86
C ALA A 18 -2.13 -12.69 -1.72
N SER A 19 -2.62 -11.76 -0.89
CA SER A 19 -3.54 -12.05 0.22
C SER A 19 -4.63 -10.99 0.34
N ALA A 20 -5.79 -11.37 0.87
CA ALA A 20 -6.89 -10.43 1.11
C ALA A 20 -6.51 -9.30 2.08
N ALA A 21 -5.81 -9.64 3.17
CA ALA A 21 -5.33 -8.66 4.14
C ALA A 21 -4.30 -7.69 3.55
N GLY A 22 -3.43 -8.17 2.66
CA GLY A 22 -2.47 -7.31 1.97
C GLY A 22 -3.13 -6.42 0.92
N ALA A 23 -4.20 -6.88 0.26
CA ALA A 23 -5.00 -6.05 -0.63
C ALA A 23 -5.70 -4.90 0.11
N GLU A 24 -6.27 -5.16 1.29
CA GLU A 24 -6.85 -4.14 2.16
C GLU A 24 -5.80 -3.09 2.57
N THR A 25 -4.61 -3.54 2.99
CA THR A 25 -3.50 -2.64 3.36
C THR A 25 -3.07 -1.73 2.20
N VAL A 26 -3.01 -2.27 0.97
CA VAL A 26 -2.71 -1.48 -0.24
C VAL A 26 -3.83 -0.48 -0.52
N GLN A 27 -5.09 -0.85 -0.32
CA GLN A 27 -6.23 0.02 -0.56
C GLN A 27 -6.31 1.17 0.44
N ASP A 28 -6.02 0.92 1.72
CA ASP A 28 -5.91 1.96 2.74
C ASP A 28 -4.78 2.93 2.43
N HIS A 29 -3.63 2.42 1.98
CA HIS A 29 -2.51 3.25 1.55
C HIS A 29 -2.86 4.15 0.37
N LEU A 30 -3.58 3.62 -0.64
CA LEU A 30 -4.06 4.42 -1.77
C LEU A 30 -5.07 5.49 -1.33
N THR A 31 -5.94 5.16 -0.37
CA THR A 31 -6.92 6.09 0.20
C THR A 31 -6.21 7.26 0.91
N MET A 32 -5.16 6.99 1.70
CA MET A 32 -4.35 8.04 2.33
C MET A 32 -3.66 8.94 1.31
N LEU A 33 -3.14 8.38 0.22
CA LEU A 33 -2.54 9.14 -0.89
C LEU A 33 -3.56 10.04 -1.58
N GLU A 34 -4.79 9.56 -1.79
CA GLU A 34 -5.87 10.32 -2.41
C GLU A 34 -6.29 11.52 -1.56
N TYR A 35 -6.28 11.37 -0.23
CA TYR A 35 -6.51 12.48 0.71
C TYR A 35 -5.27 13.35 0.97
N GLY A 36 -4.13 13.06 0.34
CA GLY A 36 -2.88 13.82 0.51
C GLY A 36 -2.29 13.72 1.91
N ILE A 37 -2.71 12.72 2.70
CA ILE A 37 -2.18 12.48 4.03
C ILE A 37 -0.84 11.76 3.87
N TYR A 38 0.23 12.52 3.99
CA TYR A 38 1.59 12.01 4.04
C TYR A 38 1.97 11.78 5.50
N MET A 39 2.40 10.56 5.83
CA MET A 39 3.03 10.22 7.11
C MET A 39 4.46 9.76 6.87
#